data_AF-A0A420HSX6-F1
#
_entry.id   AF-A0A420HSX6-F1
#
_cell.length_a   1.000
_cell.length_b   1.000
_cell.length_c   1.000
_cell.angle_alpha   90.00
_cell.angle_beta   90.00
_cell.angle_gamma   90.00
#
_symmetry.space_group_name_H-M   'P 1'
#
loop_
_entity.id
_entity.type
_entity.pdbx_description
1 polymer ?
#
loop_
_entity_poly.entity_id
_entity_poly.type
_entity_poly.pdbx_seq_one_letter_code
_entity_poly.pdbx_strand_id
1 'polypeptide(L)'
;MEACISMKIAYPQLISGYDLVGQEDPGRTLKDLLPELFWFKRQCAQEGIEIPFFFHAGECLGDGSETDQNLFDAILLGTRRIGHGFSLYKHPLLIDLVKEKKILIESCPISNEVLRLCSSINSHPLPALIARGVSCSLGNDDPTILGQDTIGLTHDFWQALQGWDNLGLAGLASLAENSVRWAAFEDEDAVGWLKGIQEDSLGTSVKATRLKQWRIDWEQFCLWITTEFREPQTELG
;
A
#
# COMPACT_ATOMS: atom_id res chain seq x y z
N MET A 1 1.38 -2.72 22.04
CA MET A 1 1.37 -1.23 22.05
C MET A 1 2.42 -0.62 22.96
N GLU A 2 2.45 -0.89 24.28
CA GLU A 2 3.52 -0.40 25.19
C GLU A 2 4.94 -0.71 24.68
N ALA A 3 5.19 -1.97 24.31
CA ALA A 3 6.49 -2.38 23.76
C ALA A 3 6.87 -1.60 22.50
N CYS A 4 5.90 -1.25 21.63
CA CYS A 4 6.16 -0.45 20.43
C CYS A 4 6.60 0.97 20.80
N ILE A 5 5.94 1.61 21.77
CA ILE A 5 6.31 2.94 22.28
C ILE A 5 7.74 2.90 22.86
N SER A 6 8.02 1.94 23.75
CA SER A 6 9.36 1.79 24.35
C SER A 6 10.44 1.58 23.29
N MET A 7 10.15 0.79 22.25
CA MET A 7 11.07 0.57 21.14
C MET A 7 11.25 1.80 20.25
N LYS A 8 10.18 2.57 20.00
CA LYS A 8 10.28 3.84 19.27
C LYS A 8 11.15 4.85 20.02
N ILE A 9 11.02 4.93 21.34
CA ILE A 9 11.86 5.82 22.18
C ILE A 9 13.32 5.36 22.15
N ALA A 10 13.57 4.06 22.29
CA ALA A 10 14.93 3.50 22.31
C ALA A 10 15.61 3.53 20.93
N TYR A 11 14.84 3.32 19.85
CA TYR A 11 15.31 3.21 18.48
C TYR A 11 14.40 4.00 17.52
N PRO A 12 14.46 5.35 17.54
CA PRO A 12 13.53 6.20 16.77
C PRO A 12 13.47 5.90 15.28
N GLN A 13 14.59 5.45 14.70
CA GLN A 13 14.70 5.19 13.26
C GLN A 13 14.20 3.81 12.83
N LEU A 14 13.87 2.91 13.77
CA LEU A 14 13.51 1.52 13.45
C LEU A 14 12.00 1.31 13.28
N ILE A 15 11.18 2.08 14.01
CA ILE A 15 9.73 1.90 14.05
C ILE A 15 9.06 2.97 13.19
N SER A 16 8.48 2.57 12.05
CA SER A 16 7.81 3.50 11.13
C SER A 16 6.29 3.64 11.37
N GLY A 17 5.68 2.75 12.16
CA GLY A 17 4.25 2.77 12.44
C GLY A 17 3.78 1.56 13.25
N TYR A 18 2.45 1.43 13.35
CA TYR A 18 1.79 0.33 14.07
C TYR A 18 0.63 -0.24 13.24
N ASP A 19 0.38 -1.52 13.40
CA ASP A 19 -0.64 -2.28 12.67
C ASP A 19 -1.21 -3.40 13.55
N LEU A 20 -2.37 -3.93 13.16
CA LEU A 20 -3.07 -5.07 13.74
C LEU A 20 -3.22 -6.12 12.64
N VAL A 21 -2.58 -7.26 12.83
CA VAL A 21 -2.55 -8.36 11.85
C VAL A 21 -3.30 -9.59 12.37
N GLY A 22 -3.64 -10.49 11.45
CA GLY A 22 -4.36 -11.73 11.73
C GLY A 22 -5.49 -11.94 10.71
N GLN A 23 -6.16 -13.09 10.78
CA GLN A 23 -7.31 -13.32 9.92
C GLN A 23 -8.46 -12.38 10.32
N GLU A 24 -8.86 -11.48 9.42
CA GLU A 24 -9.75 -10.35 9.75
C GLU A 24 -11.17 -10.81 10.12
N ASP A 25 -11.77 -11.72 9.33
CA ASP A 25 -13.16 -12.18 9.51
C ASP A 25 -13.48 -12.80 10.89
N PRO A 26 -12.67 -13.72 11.45
CA PRO A 26 -12.90 -14.24 12.80
C PRO A 26 -12.29 -13.35 13.91
N GLY A 27 -11.59 -12.27 13.53
CA GLY A 27 -10.87 -11.39 14.43
C GLY A 27 -11.78 -10.40 15.18
N ARG A 28 -11.15 -9.59 16.05
CA ARG A 28 -11.80 -8.40 16.62
C ARG A 28 -11.73 -7.26 15.61
N THR A 29 -12.79 -6.48 15.49
CA THR A 29 -12.81 -5.31 14.62
C THR A 29 -11.97 -4.17 15.20
N LEU A 30 -11.61 -3.18 14.37
CA LEU A 30 -10.98 -1.94 14.84
C LEU A 30 -11.87 -1.20 15.83
N LYS A 31 -13.19 -1.24 15.62
CA LYS A 31 -14.19 -0.73 16.56
C LYS A 31 -14.06 -1.34 17.95
N ASP A 32 -13.86 -2.65 18.05
CA ASP A 32 -13.69 -3.36 19.32
C ASP A 32 -12.39 -2.99 20.04
N LEU A 33 -11.42 -2.44 19.32
CA LEU A 33 -10.08 -2.08 19.79
C LEU A 33 -9.91 -0.57 19.97
N LEU A 34 -10.97 0.23 19.78
CA LEU A 34 -10.92 1.70 19.91
C LEU A 34 -10.33 2.17 21.26
N PRO A 35 -10.68 1.59 22.43
CA PRO A 35 -10.10 2.01 23.70
C PRO A 35 -8.56 1.90 23.70
N GLU A 36 -8.03 0.78 23.22
CA GLU A 36 -6.59 0.51 23.13
C GLU A 36 -5.91 1.42 22.10
N LEU A 37 -6.55 1.64 20.94
CA LEU A 37 -6.02 2.52 19.88
C LEU A 37 -5.98 3.99 20.30
N PHE A 38 -7.02 4.48 20.98
CA PHE A 38 -7.02 5.84 21.54
C PHE A 38 -6.04 6.00 22.68
N TRP A 39 -5.91 4.99 23.55
CA TRP A 39 -4.88 4.98 24.57
C TRP A 39 -3.49 5.08 23.92
N PHE A 40 -3.22 4.31 22.87
CA PHE A 40 -1.93 4.30 22.17
C PHE A 40 -1.59 5.65 21.56
N LYS A 41 -2.52 6.27 20.82
CA LYS A 41 -2.29 7.62 20.25
C LYS A 41 -2.07 8.66 21.34
N ARG A 42 -2.82 8.58 22.45
CA ARG A 42 -2.63 9.47 23.60
C ARG A 42 -1.25 9.30 24.24
N GLN A 43 -0.79 8.06 24.42
CA GLN A 43 0.55 7.80 24.97
C GLN A 43 1.65 8.31 24.03
N CYS A 44 1.54 8.07 22.72
CA CYS A 44 2.50 8.61 21.75
C CYS A 44 2.60 10.14 21.84
N ALA A 45 1.46 10.83 21.96
CA ALA A 45 1.42 12.28 22.12
C ALA A 45 2.02 12.76 23.46
N GLN A 46 1.85 12.01 24.55
CA GLN A 46 2.45 12.33 25.86
C GLN A 46 3.97 12.17 25.84
N GLU A 47 4.48 11.17 25.15
CA GLU A 47 5.92 10.92 24.97
C GLU A 47 6.55 11.79 23.88
N GLY A 48 5.76 12.59 23.16
CA GLY A 48 6.24 13.45 22.08
C GLY A 48 6.76 12.69 20.86
N ILE A 49 6.27 11.48 20.62
CA ILE A 49 6.63 10.62 19.48
C ILE A 49 5.46 10.51 18.50
N GLU A 50 5.77 10.37 17.21
CA GLU A 50 4.76 10.08 16.19
C GLU A 50 4.89 8.62 15.75
N ILE A 51 3.81 7.86 15.91
CA ILE A 51 3.67 6.51 15.36
C ILE A 51 2.36 6.49 14.57
N PRO A 52 2.41 6.46 13.24
CA PRO A 52 1.21 6.36 12.42
C PRO A 52 0.66 4.94 12.39
N PHE A 53 -0.61 4.81 12.03
CA PHE A 53 -1.22 3.51 11.76
C PHE A 53 -1.12 3.14 10.27
N PHE A 54 -0.92 1.86 9.99
CA PHE A 54 -0.96 1.25 8.66
C PHE A 54 -1.84 0.00 8.73
N PHE A 55 -3.16 0.18 8.93
CA PHE A 55 -4.02 -0.94 9.27
C PHE A 55 -4.21 -1.90 8.11
N HIS A 56 -4.13 -3.20 8.36
CA HIS A 56 -4.90 -4.17 7.59
C HIS A 56 -6.39 -3.87 7.77
N ALA A 57 -7.12 -3.72 6.65
CA ALA A 57 -8.55 -3.52 6.68
C ALA A 57 -9.21 -3.92 5.35
N GLY A 58 -10.37 -4.55 5.45
CA GLY A 58 -11.18 -4.93 4.28
C GLY A 58 -10.59 -6.07 3.46
N GLU A 59 -9.72 -6.89 4.03
CA GLU A 59 -9.27 -8.16 3.46
C GLU A 59 -10.33 -9.27 3.69
N CYS A 60 -11.52 -9.05 3.12
CA CYS A 60 -12.63 -9.98 3.29
C CYS A 60 -13.57 -9.98 2.09
N LEU A 61 -14.45 -10.98 2.04
CA LEU A 61 -15.52 -11.08 1.04
C LEU A 61 -16.80 -10.33 1.45
N GLY A 62 -16.84 -9.75 2.65
CA GLY A 62 -17.99 -9.01 3.18
C GLY A 62 -18.46 -7.85 2.29
N ASP A 63 -19.75 -7.54 2.36
CA ASP A 63 -20.40 -6.40 1.71
C ASP A 63 -21.46 -5.82 2.67
N GLY A 64 -21.04 -4.87 3.50
CA GLY A 64 -21.79 -4.36 4.65
C GLY A 64 -21.70 -5.26 5.90
N SER A 65 -20.65 -6.07 6.04
CA SER A 65 -20.40 -6.86 7.24
C SER A 65 -19.79 -6.00 8.37
N GLU A 66 -19.51 -6.60 9.53
CA GLU A 66 -18.73 -5.91 10.56
C GLU A 66 -17.23 -5.87 10.19
N THR A 67 -16.72 -6.88 9.47
CA THR A 67 -15.33 -6.94 9.03
C THR A 67 -15.00 -5.83 8.03
N ASP A 68 -15.79 -5.65 6.96
CA ASP A 68 -15.47 -4.64 5.95
C ASP A 68 -15.67 -3.20 6.45
N GLN A 69 -16.42 -2.99 7.55
CA GLN A 69 -16.47 -1.72 8.27
C GLN A 69 -15.13 -1.31 8.87
N ASN A 70 -14.16 -2.22 9.03
CA ASN A 70 -12.79 -1.84 9.39
C ASN A 70 -12.19 -0.84 8.38
N LEU A 71 -12.61 -0.84 7.11
CA LEU A 71 -12.20 0.20 6.15
C LEU A 71 -12.61 1.59 6.62
N PHE A 72 -13.87 1.73 7.06
CA PHE A 72 -14.39 3.00 7.56
C PHE A 72 -13.64 3.44 8.83
N ASP A 73 -13.47 2.52 9.78
CA ASP A 73 -12.77 2.83 11.03
C ASP A 73 -11.30 3.18 10.79
N ALA A 74 -10.59 2.45 9.93
CA ALA A 74 -9.20 2.72 9.58
C ALA A 74 -9.02 4.13 8.98
N ILE A 75 -9.93 4.52 8.09
CA ILE A 75 -9.96 5.87 7.48
C ILE A 75 -10.21 6.95 8.55
N LEU A 76 -11.15 6.74 9.47
CA LEU A 76 -11.46 7.69 10.55
C LEU A 76 -10.36 7.80 11.59
N LEU A 77 -9.67 6.70 11.87
CA LEU A 77 -8.50 6.65 12.75
C LEU A 77 -7.25 7.30 12.13
N GLY A 78 -7.35 7.78 10.89
CA GLY A 78 -6.29 8.54 10.22
C GLY A 78 -5.13 7.65 9.78
N THR A 79 -5.41 6.41 9.38
CA THR A 79 -4.39 5.53 8.81
C THR A 79 -3.75 6.17 7.57
N ARG A 80 -2.46 5.93 7.36
CA ARG A 80 -1.72 6.47 6.20
C ARG A 80 -1.78 5.55 4.99
N ARG A 81 -1.90 4.25 5.24
CA ARG A 81 -1.98 3.18 4.24
C ARG A 81 -2.92 2.10 4.76
N ILE A 82 -3.64 1.44 3.87
CA ILE A 82 -4.50 0.31 4.19
C ILE A 82 -3.90 -0.94 3.54
N GLY A 83 -3.61 -1.94 4.36
CA GLY A 83 -3.26 -3.28 3.92
C GLY A 83 -4.46 -3.95 3.25
N HIS A 84 -4.24 -4.48 2.05
CA HIS A 84 -5.19 -5.11 1.13
C HIS A 84 -6.28 -4.19 0.58
N GLY A 85 -7.18 -3.68 1.44
CA GLY A 85 -8.35 -2.92 1.00
C GLY A 85 -9.24 -3.69 0.02
N PHE A 86 -9.28 -5.01 0.11
CA PHE A 86 -9.85 -5.90 -0.92
C PHE A 86 -11.35 -5.62 -1.17
N SER A 87 -12.15 -5.38 -0.13
CA SER A 87 -13.58 -5.07 -0.24
C SER A 87 -13.88 -3.62 -0.60
N LEU A 88 -12.88 -2.73 -0.66
CA LEU A 88 -13.08 -1.27 -0.82
C LEU A 88 -13.88 -0.90 -2.08
N TYR A 89 -13.76 -1.67 -3.16
CA TYR A 89 -14.47 -1.42 -4.41
C TYR A 89 -16.01 -1.42 -4.28
N LYS A 90 -16.53 -2.03 -3.21
CA LYS A 90 -17.97 -2.09 -2.88
C LYS A 90 -18.47 -0.80 -2.21
N HIS A 91 -17.55 0.06 -1.73
CA HIS A 91 -17.88 1.23 -0.91
C HIS A 91 -17.49 2.54 -1.62
N PRO A 92 -18.31 3.05 -2.56
CA PRO A 92 -17.95 4.22 -3.38
C PRO A 92 -17.66 5.49 -2.56
N LEU A 93 -18.37 5.70 -1.44
CA LEU A 93 -18.09 6.85 -0.57
C LEU A 93 -16.75 6.71 0.17
N LEU A 94 -16.33 5.49 0.50
CA LEU A 94 -15.01 5.27 1.12
C LEU A 94 -13.88 5.45 0.10
N ILE A 95 -14.11 5.08 -1.16
CA ILE A 95 -13.18 5.37 -2.27
C ILE A 95 -12.89 6.87 -2.36
N ASP A 96 -13.94 7.70 -2.30
CA ASP A 96 -13.78 9.15 -2.34
C ASP A 96 -13.00 9.67 -1.14
N LEU A 97 -13.28 9.15 0.07
CA LEU A 97 -12.55 9.52 1.29
C LEU A 97 -11.07 9.11 1.25
N VAL A 98 -10.75 7.90 0.79
CA VAL A 98 -9.36 7.41 0.63
C VAL A 98 -8.57 8.34 -0.30
N LYS A 99 -9.19 8.76 -1.42
CA LYS A 99 -8.57 9.68 -2.38
C LYS A 99 -8.38 11.09 -1.82
N GLU A 100 -9.38 11.61 -1.12
CA GLU A 100 -9.33 12.91 -0.46
C GLU A 100 -8.20 12.94 0.57
N LYS A 101 -8.14 11.92 1.43
CA LYS A 101 -7.17 11.81 2.52
C LYS A 101 -5.79 11.32 2.09
N LYS A 102 -5.59 11.01 0.81
CA LYS A 102 -4.34 10.49 0.26
C LYS A 102 -3.87 9.23 1.02
N ILE A 103 -4.78 8.27 1.20
CA ILE A 103 -4.47 6.98 1.80
C ILE A 103 -4.08 6.01 0.67
N LEU A 104 -2.96 5.31 0.81
CA LEU A 104 -2.53 4.29 -0.16
C LEU A 104 -3.21 2.96 0.15
N ILE A 105 -3.61 2.22 -0.89
CA ILE A 105 -4.00 0.81 -0.77
C ILE A 105 -2.81 -0.09 -1.14
N GLU A 106 -2.39 -0.95 -0.24
CA GLU A 106 -1.32 -1.93 -0.43
C GLU A 106 -1.95 -3.27 -0.85
N SER A 107 -1.95 -3.59 -2.14
CA SER A 107 -2.60 -4.81 -2.66
C SER A 107 -1.61 -5.94 -2.83
N CYS A 108 -1.99 -7.16 -2.41
CA CYS A 108 -1.16 -8.37 -2.51
C CYS A 108 -1.89 -9.47 -3.31
N PRO A 109 -1.89 -9.41 -4.65
CA PRO A 109 -2.79 -10.24 -5.46
C PRO A 109 -2.58 -11.75 -5.32
N ILE A 110 -1.33 -12.21 -5.17
CA ILE A 110 -1.04 -13.63 -4.96
C ILE A 110 -1.60 -14.11 -3.63
N SER A 111 -1.44 -13.32 -2.56
CA SER A 111 -2.03 -13.61 -1.25
C SER A 111 -3.55 -13.76 -1.36
N ASN A 112 -4.21 -12.79 -2.00
CA ASN A 112 -5.67 -12.81 -2.15
C ASN A 112 -6.19 -14.01 -2.98
N GLU A 113 -5.42 -14.50 -3.96
CA GLU A 113 -5.76 -15.71 -4.71
C GLU A 113 -5.56 -16.99 -3.87
N VAL A 114 -4.42 -17.12 -3.18
CA VAL A 114 -4.11 -18.29 -2.34
C VAL A 114 -5.09 -18.41 -1.17
N LEU A 115 -5.45 -17.27 -0.55
CA LEU A 115 -6.43 -17.17 0.54
C LEU A 115 -7.89 -17.23 0.06
N ARG A 116 -8.12 -17.42 -1.25
CA ARG A 116 -9.45 -17.63 -1.86
C ARG A 116 -10.40 -16.43 -1.78
N LEU A 117 -9.86 -15.21 -1.74
CA LEU A 117 -10.66 -13.99 -1.86
C LEU A 117 -11.01 -13.68 -3.33
N CYS A 118 -10.17 -14.12 -4.27
CA CYS A 118 -10.49 -14.14 -5.68
C CYS A 118 -10.05 -15.47 -6.31
N SER A 119 -10.67 -15.87 -7.42
CA SER A 119 -10.34 -17.13 -8.10
C SER A 119 -9.10 -17.02 -8.99
N SER A 120 -8.79 -15.80 -9.43
CA SER A 120 -7.63 -15.49 -10.28
C SER A 120 -7.37 -13.98 -10.27
N ILE A 121 -6.17 -13.59 -10.73
CA ILE A 121 -5.81 -12.18 -10.95
C ILE A 121 -6.85 -11.39 -11.77
N ASN A 122 -7.52 -12.02 -12.75
CA ASN A 122 -8.53 -11.35 -13.58
C ASN A 122 -9.81 -10.99 -12.82
N SER A 123 -10.06 -11.66 -11.69
CA SER A 123 -11.19 -11.39 -10.79
C SER A 123 -10.82 -10.47 -9.61
N HIS A 124 -9.56 -10.03 -9.54
CA HIS A 124 -9.09 -9.15 -8.47
C HIS A 124 -9.71 -7.74 -8.61
N PRO A 125 -10.16 -7.09 -7.52
CA PRO A 125 -10.83 -5.78 -7.59
C PRO A 125 -9.90 -4.57 -7.80
N LEU A 126 -8.58 -4.76 -7.84
CA LEU A 126 -7.61 -3.66 -7.84
C LEU A 126 -7.71 -2.79 -9.11
N PRO A 127 -7.87 -3.34 -10.32
CA PRO A 127 -8.07 -2.54 -11.53
C PRO A 127 -9.25 -1.57 -11.43
N ALA A 128 -10.32 -1.94 -10.71
CA ALA A 128 -11.47 -1.06 -10.52
C ALA A 128 -11.14 0.14 -9.61
N LEU A 129 -10.33 -0.07 -8.57
CA LEU A 129 -9.84 0.99 -7.69
C LEU A 129 -8.87 1.93 -8.44
N ILE A 130 -7.93 1.37 -9.20
CA ILE A 130 -7.00 2.14 -10.04
C ILE A 130 -7.79 2.99 -11.06
N ALA A 131 -8.79 2.42 -11.73
CA ALA A 131 -9.64 3.13 -12.68
C ALA A 131 -10.46 4.28 -12.04
N ARG A 132 -10.72 4.21 -10.73
CA ARG A 132 -11.38 5.27 -9.94
C ARG A 132 -10.38 6.34 -9.42
N GLY A 133 -9.09 6.18 -9.71
CA GLY A 133 -8.02 7.08 -9.29
C GLY A 133 -7.60 6.89 -7.84
N VAL A 134 -7.80 5.70 -7.27
CA VAL A 134 -7.24 5.35 -5.95
C VAL A 134 -5.74 5.13 -6.08
N SER A 135 -4.97 5.71 -5.17
CA SER A 135 -3.54 5.43 -5.07
C SER A 135 -3.32 4.03 -4.54
N CYS A 136 -2.68 3.18 -5.35
CA CYS A 136 -2.39 1.80 -5.00
C CYS A 136 -0.90 1.48 -5.17
N SER A 137 -0.42 0.48 -4.45
CA SER A 137 0.86 -0.19 -4.68
C SER A 137 0.67 -1.72 -4.65
N LEU A 138 1.65 -2.45 -5.19
CA LEU A 138 1.70 -3.91 -5.07
C LEU A 138 2.66 -4.33 -3.94
N GLY A 139 2.24 -5.30 -3.15
CA GLY A 139 3.03 -6.03 -2.16
C GLY A 139 3.03 -7.53 -2.46
N ASN A 140 3.88 -8.28 -1.75
CA ASN A 140 3.98 -9.75 -1.85
C ASN A 140 3.54 -10.48 -0.58
N ASP A 141 3.17 -9.74 0.47
CA ASP A 141 2.69 -10.26 1.75
C ASP A 141 3.67 -11.28 2.37
N ASP A 142 3.32 -12.57 2.39
CA ASP A 142 4.15 -13.66 2.91
C ASP A 142 4.67 -14.60 1.79
N PRO A 143 5.59 -14.16 0.90
CA PRO A 143 5.96 -14.88 -0.32
C PRO A 143 6.38 -16.34 -0.07
N THR A 144 7.12 -16.61 1.02
CA THR A 144 7.58 -17.95 1.39
C THR A 144 6.43 -18.89 1.71
N ILE A 145 5.41 -18.43 2.43
CA ILE A 145 4.24 -19.25 2.82
C ILE A 145 3.30 -19.41 1.63
N LEU A 146 3.26 -18.42 0.74
CA LEU A 146 2.46 -18.41 -0.49
C LEU A 146 3.08 -19.25 -1.62
N GLY A 147 4.20 -19.93 -1.38
CA GLY A 147 4.83 -20.86 -2.32
C GLY A 147 5.74 -20.20 -3.36
N GLN A 148 6.19 -18.96 -3.12
CA GLN A 148 7.20 -18.30 -3.94
C GLN A 148 8.60 -18.71 -3.44
N ASP A 149 9.37 -19.36 -4.30
CA ASP A 149 10.76 -19.78 -3.98
C ASP A 149 11.79 -18.66 -4.18
N THR A 150 11.34 -17.43 -4.47
CA THR A 150 12.22 -16.27 -4.68
C THR A 150 11.88 -15.13 -3.73
N ILE A 151 12.89 -14.35 -3.36
CA ILE A 151 12.72 -13.15 -2.54
C ILE A 151 12.43 -11.98 -3.47
N GLY A 152 11.35 -11.24 -3.19
CA GLY A 152 11.05 -9.97 -3.84
C GLY A 152 9.61 -9.86 -4.34
N LEU A 153 9.38 -8.84 -5.17
CA LEU A 153 8.05 -8.46 -5.67
C LEU A 153 7.78 -8.92 -7.10
N THR A 154 8.74 -9.59 -7.75
CA THR A 154 8.68 -9.91 -9.19
C THR A 154 7.46 -10.76 -9.53
N HIS A 155 7.07 -11.71 -8.67
CA HIS A 155 5.92 -12.57 -8.93
C HIS A 155 4.60 -11.79 -8.96
N ASP A 156 4.35 -10.94 -7.97
CA ASP A 156 3.14 -10.10 -7.90
C ASP A 156 3.08 -9.07 -9.03
N PHE A 157 4.21 -8.43 -9.37
CA PHE A 157 4.30 -7.52 -10.51
C PHE A 157 4.09 -8.25 -11.85
N TRP A 158 4.63 -9.46 -12.00
CA TRP A 158 4.44 -10.28 -13.19
C TRP A 158 2.98 -10.71 -13.33
N GLN A 159 2.35 -11.20 -12.25
CA GLN A 159 0.95 -11.62 -12.26
C GLN A 159 0.04 -10.45 -12.66
N ALA A 160 0.24 -9.26 -12.08
CA ALA A 160 -0.50 -8.06 -12.44
C ALA A 160 -0.30 -7.64 -13.90
N LEU A 161 0.95 -7.63 -14.39
CA LEU A 161 1.27 -7.27 -15.78
C LEU A 161 0.65 -8.23 -16.79
N GLN A 162 0.68 -9.53 -16.51
CA GLN A 162 0.17 -10.55 -17.42
C GLN A 162 -1.36 -10.71 -17.33
N GLY A 163 -1.95 -10.43 -16.16
CA GLY A 163 -3.39 -10.59 -15.93
C GLY A 163 -4.23 -9.40 -16.37
N TRP A 164 -3.74 -8.17 -16.17
CA TRP A 164 -4.52 -6.96 -16.42
C TRP A 164 -4.12 -6.26 -17.71
N ASP A 165 -4.89 -6.50 -18.78
CA ASP A 165 -4.68 -5.89 -20.11
C ASP A 165 -4.60 -4.36 -20.09
N ASN A 166 -5.29 -3.72 -19.15
CA ASN A 166 -5.37 -2.26 -19.03
C ASN A 166 -4.32 -1.65 -18.09
N LEU A 167 -3.40 -2.44 -17.50
CA LEU A 167 -2.34 -1.92 -16.64
C LEU A 167 -1.19 -1.34 -17.46
N GLY A 168 -0.60 -2.18 -18.33
CA GLY A 168 0.57 -1.84 -19.12
C GLY A 168 1.79 -1.38 -18.30
N LEU A 169 2.84 -0.96 -19.01
CA LEU A 169 4.09 -0.53 -18.37
C LEU A 169 3.92 0.76 -17.54
N ALA A 170 3.06 1.68 -17.98
CA ALA A 170 2.77 2.93 -17.27
C ALA A 170 2.02 2.67 -15.94
N GLY A 171 1.08 1.72 -15.92
CA GLY A 171 0.39 1.33 -14.70
C GLY A 171 1.34 0.68 -13.69
N LEU A 172 2.22 -0.21 -14.14
CA LEU A 172 3.28 -0.78 -13.28
C LEU A 172 4.19 0.31 -12.71
N ALA A 173 4.60 1.28 -13.53
CA ALA A 173 5.39 2.42 -13.09
C ALA A 173 4.68 3.17 -11.97
N SER A 174 3.39 3.48 -12.15
CA SER A 174 2.61 4.20 -11.15
C SER A 174 2.47 3.43 -9.85
N LEU A 175 2.23 2.11 -9.89
CA LEU A 175 2.15 1.26 -8.70
C LEU A 175 3.49 1.22 -7.95
N ALA A 176 4.62 1.15 -8.68
CA ALA A 176 5.96 1.19 -8.11
C ALA A 176 6.32 2.58 -7.56
N GLU A 177 6.00 3.67 -8.25
CA GLU A 177 6.25 5.04 -7.78
C GLU A 177 5.46 5.32 -6.49
N ASN A 178 4.20 4.86 -6.44
CA ASN A 178 3.35 5.03 -5.28
C ASN A 178 3.92 4.37 -4.03
N SER A 179 4.58 3.20 -4.15
CA SER A 179 5.22 2.54 -3.00
C SER A 179 6.34 3.41 -2.41
N VAL A 180 7.07 4.16 -3.24
CA VAL A 180 8.09 5.12 -2.80
C VAL A 180 7.45 6.38 -2.22
N ARG A 181 6.41 6.92 -2.87
CA ARG A 181 5.73 8.16 -2.48
C ARG A 181 5.06 8.06 -1.11
N TRP A 182 4.52 6.89 -0.79
CA TRP A 182 3.87 6.59 0.50
C TRP A 182 4.74 5.79 1.47
N ALA A 183 6.05 5.69 1.22
CA ALA A 183 6.98 5.13 2.20
C ALA A 183 7.22 6.11 3.36
N ALA A 184 7.27 5.57 4.58
CA ALA A 184 7.55 6.32 5.81
C ALA A 184 9.05 6.34 6.09
N PHE A 185 9.79 7.16 5.33
CA PHE A 185 11.23 7.32 5.48
C PHE A 185 11.63 8.12 6.72
N GLU A 186 10.77 9.03 7.16
CA GLU A 186 11.02 10.00 8.23
C GLU A 186 9.79 10.08 9.13
N ASP A 187 10.00 10.49 10.39
CA ASP A 187 8.92 10.79 11.32
C ASP A 187 8.29 12.13 10.95
N GLU A 188 7.24 12.06 10.15
CA GLU A 188 6.46 13.21 9.72
C GLU A 188 5.19 13.31 10.57
N ASP A 189 4.77 14.50 10.98
CA ASP A 189 3.41 14.71 11.47
C ASP A 189 2.39 14.62 10.31
N ALA A 190 1.09 14.79 10.60
CA ALA A 190 0.06 14.69 9.56
C ALA A 190 0.22 15.73 8.43
N VAL A 191 0.73 16.93 8.73
CA VAL A 191 0.92 18.00 7.75
C VAL A 191 2.14 17.70 6.88
N GLY A 192 3.26 17.33 7.50
CA GLY A 192 4.48 16.91 6.83
C GLY A 192 4.24 15.70 5.92
N TRP A 193 3.47 14.71 6.39
CA TRP A 193 3.12 13.53 5.61
C TRP A 193 2.43 13.88 4.29
N LEU A 194 1.37 14.68 4.36
CA LEU A 194 0.59 15.10 3.19
C LEU A 194 1.41 16.00 2.26
N LYS A 195 2.18 16.92 2.84
CA LYS A 195 3.11 17.78 2.09
C LYS A 195 4.12 16.94 1.31
N GLY A 196 4.74 15.94 1.95
CA GLY A 196 5.71 15.05 1.30
C GLY A 196 5.13 14.22 0.15
N ILE A 197 3.85 13.82 0.24
CA ILE A 197 3.16 13.14 -0.87
C ILE A 197 2.91 14.10 -2.05
N GLN A 198 2.57 15.36 -1.76
CA GLN A 198 2.20 16.38 -2.76
C GLN A 198 3.41 17.03 -3.45
N GLU A 199 4.49 17.30 -2.72
CA GLU A 199 5.67 18.02 -3.25
C GLU A 199 6.53 17.19 -4.22
N ASP A 200 6.21 15.91 -4.36
CA ASP A 200 6.83 15.03 -5.35
C ASP A 200 8.37 15.04 -5.26
N SER A 201 9.05 15.25 -6.38
CA SER A 201 10.50 15.29 -6.48
C SER A 201 11.06 16.70 -6.31
N LEU A 202 10.25 17.71 -5.99
CA LEU A 202 10.73 19.09 -5.88
C LEU A 202 11.27 19.41 -4.48
N GLY A 203 10.95 18.58 -3.49
CA GLY A 203 11.41 18.74 -2.12
C GLY A 203 12.89 18.38 -1.88
N THR A 204 13.31 18.64 -0.65
CA THR A 204 14.63 18.29 -0.10
C THR A 204 14.57 17.15 0.92
N SER A 205 13.39 16.56 1.16
CA SER A 205 13.20 15.43 2.08
C SER A 205 13.85 14.15 1.55
N VAL A 206 13.98 13.15 2.42
CA VAL A 206 14.44 11.81 2.01
C VAL A 206 13.48 11.24 0.98
N LYS A 207 12.16 11.38 1.20
CA LYS A 207 11.11 10.98 0.26
C LYS A 207 11.29 11.60 -1.13
N ALA A 208 11.49 12.92 -1.21
CA ALA A 208 11.71 13.60 -2.49
C ALA A 208 12.99 13.11 -3.20
N THR A 209 14.05 12.83 -2.45
CA THR A 209 15.29 12.26 -2.98
C THR A 209 15.07 10.84 -3.52
N ARG A 210 14.29 10.01 -2.84
CA ARG A 210 13.95 8.65 -3.29
C ARG A 210 13.06 8.66 -4.53
N LEU A 211 12.12 9.60 -4.63
CA LEU A 211 11.32 9.80 -5.85
C LEU A 211 12.18 10.22 -7.05
N LYS A 212 13.17 11.12 -6.85
CA LYS A 212 14.15 11.45 -7.90
C LYS A 212 14.92 10.22 -8.37
N GLN A 213 15.42 9.42 -7.42
CA GLN A 213 16.16 8.20 -7.73
C GLN A 213 15.30 7.20 -8.51
N TRP A 214 14.06 6.97 -8.05
CA TRP A 214 13.12 6.08 -8.73
C TRP A 214 12.89 6.48 -10.20
N ARG A 215 12.77 7.78 -10.50
CA ARG A 215 12.62 8.26 -11.89
C ARG A 215 13.82 7.93 -12.76
N ILE A 216 15.02 8.14 -12.23
CA ILE A 216 16.27 7.80 -12.93
C ILE A 216 16.32 6.30 -13.19
N ASP A 217 16.07 5.48 -12.18
CA ASP A 217 16.11 4.02 -12.28
C ASP A 217 15.06 3.50 -13.27
N TRP A 218 13.86 4.09 -13.26
CA TRP A 218 12.78 3.76 -14.19
C TRP A 218 13.11 4.10 -15.64
N GLU A 219 13.71 5.26 -15.90
CA GLU A 219 14.18 5.64 -17.24
C GLU A 219 15.26 4.68 -17.74
N GLN A 220 16.22 4.30 -16.88
CA GLN A 220 17.23 3.31 -17.23
C GLN A 220 16.62 1.94 -17.52
N PHE A 221 15.62 1.52 -16.75
CA PHE A 221 14.88 0.28 -17.00
C PHE A 221 14.16 0.30 -18.37
N CYS A 222 13.49 1.40 -18.69
CA CYS A 222 12.83 1.56 -20.00
C CYS A 222 13.84 1.58 -21.16
N LEU A 223 15.00 2.24 -20.98
CA LEU A 223 16.08 2.25 -21.95
C LEU A 223 16.64 0.83 -22.17
N TRP A 224 16.83 0.06 -21.10
CA TRP A 224 17.25 -1.33 -21.18
C TRP A 224 16.23 -2.16 -21.97
N ILE A 225 14.93 -2.04 -21.69
CA ILE A 225 13.88 -2.78 -22.42
C ILE A 225 13.96 -2.49 -23.93
N THR A 226 14.00 -1.21 -24.29
CA THR A 226 14.00 -0.79 -25.70
C THR A 226 15.31 -1.09 -26.43
N THR A 227 16.41 -1.27 -25.70
CA THR A 227 17.70 -1.65 -26.28
C THR A 227 17.79 -3.17 -26.49
N GLU A 228 17.39 -3.94 -25.48
CA GLU A 228 17.53 -5.40 -25.47
C GLU A 228 16.44 -6.11 -26.29
N PHE A 229 15.19 -5.65 -26.19
CA PHE A 229 14.02 -6.34 -26.74
C PHE A 229 13.40 -5.64 -27.95
N ARG A 230 14.09 -4.68 -28.57
CA ARG A 230 13.60 -4.11 -29.85
C ARG A 230 13.51 -5.21 -30.90
N GLU A 231 12.39 -5.27 -31.61
CA GLU A 231 12.32 -6.11 -32.81
C GLU A 231 13.32 -5.58 -33.86
N PRO A 232 14.00 -6.47 -34.60
CA PRO A 232 14.79 -6.04 -35.74
C PRO A 232 13.86 -5.30 -36.71
N GLN A 233 14.24 -4.10 -37.16
CA GLN A 233 13.56 -3.49 -38.30
C GLN A 233 13.68 -4.45 -39.48
N THR A 234 12.58 -5.11 -39.84
CA THR A 234 12.48 -5.75 -41.14
C THR A 234 12.56 -4.63 -42.17
N GLU A 235 13.68 -4.57 -42.89
CA GLU A 235 13.80 -3.73 -44.07
C GLU A 235 12.64 -4.11 -45.01
N LEU A 236 11.64 -3.24 -45.09
CA LEU A 236 10.64 -3.27 -46.16
C LEU A 236 11.40 -2.98 -47.46
N GLY A 237 11.83 -4.05 -48.13
CA GLY A 237 12.32 -4.03 -49.51
C GLY A 237 11.20 -3.81 -50.52
#